data_AF-A0A7Y4U630-F1
#
_entry.id   AF-A0A7Y4U630-F1
#
_cell.length_a   1.000
_cell.length_b   1.000
_cell.length_c   1.000
_cell.angle_alpha   90.00
_cell.angle_beta   90.00
_cell.angle_gamma   90.00
#
_symmetry.space_group_name_H-M   'P 1'
#
loop_
_entity.id
_entity.type
_entity.pdbx_description
1 polymer ?
#
loop_
_entity_poly.entity_id
_entity_poly.type
_entity_poly.pdbx_seq_one_letter_code
_entity_poly.pdbx_strand_id
1 'polypeptide(L)'
;MKTETGGTLMWCPTCKAVTSCKSVYVRHVNQYVATARRLYRTNHDDVQFYRRGRKCQTCGHGFMTAETREDFIDELVELRDTLAAIKHDTEQYIADSEKTSKSLGSLNESLGKLRALKIYQKQKSK
;
A
#
# COMPACT_ATOMS: atom_id res chain seq x y z
N MET A 1 -5.17 19.47 -35.20
CA MET A 1 -4.68 20.85 -35.36
C MET A 1 -3.61 21.09 -34.29
N LYS A 2 -2.32 21.03 -34.65
CA LYS A 2 -1.22 21.38 -33.73
C LYS A 2 -1.17 22.91 -33.69
N THR A 3 -1.57 23.53 -32.58
CA THR A 3 -1.27 24.95 -32.35
C THR A 3 0.25 25.10 -32.35
N GLU A 4 0.79 26.06 -33.12
CA GLU A 4 2.24 26.26 -33.34
C GLU A 4 3.04 26.50 -32.06
N THR A 5 2.36 26.76 -30.95
CA THR A 5 2.92 26.75 -29.60
C THR A 5 3.08 25.30 -29.13
N GLY A 6 4.33 24.80 -29.08
CA GLY A 6 4.71 23.43 -28.65
C GLY A 6 4.40 23.05 -27.20
N GLY A 7 3.19 23.34 -26.70
CA GLY A 7 2.68 23.05 -25.37
C GLY A 7 1.39 22.23 -25.39
N THR A 8 1.03 21.69 -24.23
CA THR A 8 -0.24 20.99 -23.99
C THR A 8 -1.18 21.94 -23.22
N LEU A 9 -2.45 22.02 -23.61
CA LEU A 9 -3.45 22.76 -22.83
C LEU A 9 -3.68 22.05 -21.50
N MET A 10 -3.47 22.77 -20.40
CA MET A 10 -3.68 22.25 -19.05
C MET A 10 -3.92 23.37 -18.04
N TRP A 11 -4.49 23.01 -16.88
CA TRP A 11 -4.69 23.96 -15.79
C TRP A 11 -3.34 24.48 -15.25
N CYS A 12 -3.20 25.81 -15.18
CA CYS A 12 -2.06 26.45 -14.52
C CYS A 12 -2.49 26.94 -13.12
N PRO A 13 -1.76 26.57 -12.05
CA PRO A 13 -2.13 26.97 -10.68
C PRO A 13 -2.00 28.48 -10.44
N THR A 14 -1.10 29.16 -11.14
CA THR A 14 -0.90 30.62 -11.02
C THR A 14 -1.95 31.40 -11.80
N CYS A 15 -2.23 31.00 -13.05
CA CYS A 15 -3.23 31.68 -13.89
C CYS A 15 -4.67 31.33 -13.46
N LYS A 16 -4.86 30.23 -12.73
CA LYS A 16 -6.17 29.64 -12.40
C LYS A 16 -7.06 29.51 -13.64
N ALA A 17 -6.46 29.07 -14.74
CA ALA A 17 -7.10 28.89 -16.02
C ALA A 17 -6.38 27.80 -16.83
N VAL A 18 -7.08 27.23 -17.82
CA VAL A 18 -6.48 26.32 -18.80
C VAL A 18 -5.62 27.14 -19.76
N THR A 19 -4.32 26.85 -19.80
CA THR A 19 -3.35 27.57 -20.62
C THR A 19 -2.42 26.59 -21.32
N SER A 20 -1.71 27.05 -22.36
CA SER A 20 -0.68 26.22 -23.01
C SER A 20 0.56 26.12 -22.11
N CYS A 21 0.93 24.90 -21.75
CA CYS A 21 2.09 24.62 -20.90
C CYS A 21 3.04 23.66 -21.63
N LYS A 22 4.32 24.05 -21.74
CA LYS A 22 5.34 23.20 -22.35
C LYS A 22 5.96 22.24 -21.33
N SER A 23 6.36 21.06 -21.79
CA SER A 23 7.14 20.13 -20.97
C SER A 23 8.55 20.68 -20.79
N VAL A 24 9.06 20.65 -19.56
CA VAL A 24 10.44 21.03 -19.23
C VAL A 24 11.08 19.95 -18.38
N TYR A 25 12.41 19.94 -18.31
CA TYR A 25 13.12 19.05 -17.39
C TYR A 25 12.73 19.37 -15.95
N VAL A 26 12.52 18.32 -15.14
CA VAL A 26 12.07 18.41 -13.74
C VAL A 26 12.99 19.32 -12.91
N ARG A 27 14.31 19.23 -13.13
CA ARG A 27 15.31 20.10 -12.48
C ARG A 27 15.12 21.59 -12.71
N HIS A 28 14.51 22.00 -13.83
CA HIS A 28 14.25 23.41 -14.10
C HIS A 28 13.05 23.95 -13.32
N VAL A 29 12.24 23.08 -12.72
CA VAL A 29 11.12 23.43 -11.84
C VAL A 29 11.51 23.28 -10.38
N ASN A 30 12.13 22.15 -10.04
CA ASN A 30 12.61 21.88 -8.68
C ASN A 30 13.94 21.13 -8.74
N GLN A 31 15.00 21.78 -8.26
CA GLN A 31 16.36 21.25 -8.24
C GLN A 31 16.56 20.12 -7.23
N TYR A 32 15.69 20.03 -6.22
CA TYR A 32 15.77 19.04 -5.14
C TYR A 32 15.02 17.74 -5.46
N VAL A 33 14.28 17.69 -6.57
CA VAL A 33 13.51 16.51 -6.97
C VAL A 33 14.33 15.65 -7.90
N ALA A 34 14.20 14.33 -7.74
CA ALA A 34 14.84 13.34 -8.59
C ALA A 34 14.60 13.65 -10.08
N THR A 35 15.66 13.51 -10.88
CA THR A 35 15.64 13.75 -12.34
C THR A 35 14.81 12.75 -13.11
N ALA A 36 14.53 11.61 -12.49
CA ALA A 36 13.87 10.49 -13.16
C ALA A 36 12.43 10.87 -13.50
N ARG A 37 12.10 10.75 -14.79
CA ARG A 37 10.72 10.93 -15.28
C ARG A 37 9.82 9.80 -14.80
N ARG A 38 10.37 8.59 -14.64
CA ARG A 38 9.71 7.39 -14.08
C ARG A 38 10.28 7.17 -12.68
N LEU A 39 9.42 7.07 -11.70
CA LEU A 39 9.75 6.86 -10.30
C LEU A 39 9.02 5.62 -9.80
N TYR A 40 9.54 5.06 -8.72
CA TYR A 40 8.98 3.90 -8.02
C TYR A 40 9.31 4.02 -6.53
N ARG A 41 8.62 3.27 -5.68
CA ARG A 41 8.96 3.13 -4.27
C ARG A 41 9.90 1.94 -4.11
N THR A 42 10.96 2.06 -3.31
CA THR A 42 12.00 1.02 -3.19
C THR A 42 11.44 -0.33 -2.74
N ASN A 43 10.37 -0.31 -1.95
CA ASN A 43 9.73 -1.51 -1.43
C ASN A 43 8.58 -2.02 -2.33
N HIS A 44 8.23 -1.27 -3.38
CA HIS A 44 7.12 -1.52 -4.31
C HIS A 44 7.55 -1.11 -5.73
N ASP A 45 8.48 -1.87 -6.31
CA ASP A 45 9.08 -1.60 -7.63
C ASP A 45 8.10 -1.77 -8.80
N ASP A 46 7.03 -2.53 -8.56
CA ASP A 46 5.88 -2.71 -9.42
C ASP A 46 4.98 -1.47 -9.48
N VAL A 47 4.98 -0.64 -8.42
CA VAL A 47 4.22 0.61 -8.38
C VAL A 47 5.06 1.74 -8.96
N GLN A 48 4.84 1.98 -10.25
CA GLN A 48 5.57 2.99 -11.01
C GLN A 48 4.69 4.16 -11.36
N PHE A 49 5.27 5.35 -11.28
CA PHE A 49 4.56 6.58 -11.60
C PHE A 49 5.46 7.59 -12.29
N TYR A 50 4.85 8.47 -13.08
CA TYR A 50 5.58 9.47 -13.85
C TYR A 50 5.38 10.87 -13.29
N ARG A 51 6.48 11.63 -13.26
CA ARG A 51 6.48 13.07 -12.97
C ARG A 51 6.97 13.85 -14.18
N ARG A 52 6.37 15.01 -14.41
CA ARG A 52 6.72 15.93 -15.49
C ARG A 52 6.75 17.34 -14.98
N GLY A 53 7.87 18.02 -15.24
CA GLY A 53 7.97 19.47 -15.10
C GLY A 53 7.19 20.15 -16.23
N ARG A 54 6.40 21.14 -15.87
CA ARG A 54 5.63 21.97 -16.82
C ARG A 54 6.00 23.42 -16.61
N LYS A 55 6.04 24.18 -17.71
CA LYS A 55 6.19 25.64 -17.67
C LYS A 55 5.05 26.26 -18.45
N CYS A 56 4.24 27.08 -17.77
CA CYS A 56 3.16 27.83 -18.41
C CYS A 56 3.76 28.80 -19.43
N GLN A 57 3.21 28.84 -20.65
CA GLN A 57 3.66 29.78 -21.67
C GLN A 57 3.06 31.18 -21.50
N THR A 58 1.99 31.32 -20.71
CA THR A 58 1.34 32.60 -20.42
C THR A 58 2.04 33.36 -19.28
N CYS A 59 2.18 32.74 -18.11
CA CYS A 59 2.78 33.40 -16.93
C CYS A 59 4.24 32.99 -16.68
N GLY A 60 4.78 32.01 -17.41
CA GLY A 60 6.14 31.51 -17.20
C GLY A 60 6.33 30.64 -15.96
N HIS A 61 5.30 30.45 -15.12
CA HIS A 61 5.42 29.66 -13.89
C HIS A 61 5.74 28.18 -14.20
N GLY A 62 6.76 27.66 -13.50
CA GLY A 62 7.15 26.26 -13.54
C GLY A 62 6.47 25.50 -12.41
N PHE A 63 5.84 24.36 -12.72
CA PHE A 63 5.17 23.52 -11.74
C PHE A 63 5.32 22.04 -12.09
N MET A 64 5.17 21.18 -11.09
CA MET A 64 5.23 19.74 -11.25
C MET A 64 3.84 19.17 -11.50
N THR A 65 3.79 18.19 -12.37
CA THR A 65 2.58 17.38 -12.61
C THR A 65 2.95 15.91 -12.53
N ALA A 66 2.07 15.11 -11.96
CA ALA A 66 2.17 13.67 -11.92
C ALA A 66 0.93 13.08 -12.56
N GLU A 67 1.01 11.83 -13.05
CA GLU A 67 -0.16 11.12 -13.59
C GLU A 67 -1.24 10.93 -12.51
N THR A 68 -0.79 10.68 -11.29
CA THR A 68 -1.60 10.57 -10.09
C THR A 68 -0.94 11.40 -8.99
N ARG A 69 -1.73 11.91 -8.05
CA ARG A 69 -1.17 12.64 -6.90
C ARG A 69 -0.26 11.70 -6.10
N GLU A 70 0.87 12.23 -5.62
CA GLU A 70 1.91 11.43 -4.98
C GLU A 70 1.49 10.92 -3.60
N ASP A 71 0.76 11.74 -2.85
CA ASP A 71 0.13 11.40 -1.58
C ASP A 71 -0.75 10.14 -1.69
N PHE A 72 -1.50 10.05 -2.77
CA PHE A 72 -2.35 8.90 -3.05
C PHE A 72 -1.55 7.62 -3.38
N ILE A 73 -0.39 7.76 -4.03
CA ILE A 73 0.50 6.61 -4.29
C ILE A 73 1.10 6.11 -2.97
N ASP A 74 1.45 7.03 -2.07
CA ASP A 74 1.96 6.69 -0.74
C ASP A 74 0.91 5.98 0.10
N GLU A 75 -0.33 6.48 0.09
CA GLU A 75 -1.48 5.84 0.73
C GLU A 75 -1.74 4.42 0.19
N LEU A 76 -1.68 4.23 -1.13
CA LEU A 76 -1.85 2.91 -1.75
C LEU A 76 -0.79 1.90 -1.33
N VAL A 77 0.46 2.37 -1.20
CA VAL A 77 1.58 1.55 -0.75
C VAL A 77 1.38 1.14 0.70
N GLU A 78 1.05 2.10 1.58
CA GLU A 78 0.78 1.85 2.99
C GLU A 78 -0.40 0.87 3.19
N LEU A 79 -1.47 1.03 2.41
CA LEU A 79 -2.61 0.13 2.42
C LEU A 79 -2.19 -1.29 2.03
N ARG A 80 -1.34 -1.43 1.01
CA ARG A 80 -0.86 -2.74 0.53
C ARG A 80 -0.03 -3.46 1.60
N ASP A 81 0.86 -2.74 2.27
CA ASP A 81 1.67 -3.29 3.36
C ASP A 81 0.80 -3.71 4.54
N THR A 82 -0.17 -2.87 4.90
CA THR A 82 -1.12 -3.16 5.98
C THR A 82 -1.95 -4.41 5.67
N LEU A 83 -2.44 -4.56 4.44
CA LEU A 83 -3.18 -5.75 4.02
C LEU A 83 -2.31 -7.01 4.02
N ALA A 84 -1.03 -6.90 3.62
CA ALA A 84 -0.10 -8.02 3.68
C ALA A 84 0.13 -8.49 5.13
N ALA A 85 0.29 -7.55 6.07
CA ALA A 85 0.43 -7.85 7.49
C ALA A 85 -0.83 -8.52 8.06
N ILE A 86 -2.02 -7.95 7.81
CA ILE A 86 -3.29 -8.53 8.27
C ILE A 86 -3.49 -9.95 7.74
N LYS A 87 -3.15 -10.17 6.46
CA LYS A 87 -3.23 -11.50 5.86
C LYS A 87 -2.31 -12.49 6.58
N HIS A 88 -1.07 -12.11 6.84
CA HIS A 88 -0.12 -12.94 7.57
C HIS A 88 -0.61 -13.28 8.98
N ASP A 89 -1.10 -12.28 9.73
CA ASP A 89 -1.62 -12.48 11.09
C ASP A 89 -2.85 -13.39 11.09
N THR A 90 -3.72 -13.26 10.08
CA THR A 90 -4.92 -14.11 9.94
C THR A 90 -4.54 -15.56 9.65
N GLU A 91 -3.56 -15.79 8.75
CA GLU A 91 -3.05 -17.12 8.45
C GLU A 91 -2.41 -17.77 9.70
N GLN A 92 -1.65 -17.00 10.47
CA GLN A 92 -1.07 -17.46 11.72
C GLN A 92 -2.15 -17.78 12.77
N TYR A 93 -3.15 -16.93 12.92
CA TYR A 93 -4.27 -17.15 13.84
C TYR A 93 -5.04 -18.44 13.51
N ILE A 94 -5.30 -18.71 12.22
CA ILE A 94 -5.94 -19.96 11.78
C ILE A 94 -5.07 -21.16 12.17
N ALA A 95 -3.77 -21.11 11.89
CA ALA A 95 -2.85 -22.19 12.23
C ALA A 95 -2.79 -22.45 13.75
N ASP A 96 -2.77 -21.41 14.56
CA ASP A 96 -2.73 -21.54 16.03
C ASP A 96 -4.06 -21.99 16.62
N SER A 97 -5.18 -21.58 16.03
CA SER A 97 -6.53 -22.06 16.38
C SER A 97 -6.67 -23.57 16.12
N GLU A 98 -6.14 -24.06 15.00
CA GLU A 98 -6.13 -25.50 14.71
C GLU A 98 -5.28 -26.31 15.69
N LYS A 99 -4.09 -25.83 16.04
CA LYS A 99 -3.23 -26.47 17.06
C LYS A 99 -3.91 -26.50 18.42
N THR A 100 -4.51 -25.39 18.81
CA THR A 100 -5.21 -25.25 20.11
C THR A 100 -6.40 -26.19 20.15
N SER A 101 -7.18 -26.29 19.08
CA SER A 101 -8.32 -27.21 18.98
C SER A 101 -7.89 -28.68 19.11
N LYS A 102 -6.78 -29.07 18.47
CA LYS A 102 -6.20 -30.42 18.62
C LYS A 102 -5.75 -30.70 20.05
N SER A 103 -5.06 -29.74 20.69
CA SER A 103 -4.60 -29.87 22.08
C SER A 103 -5.77 -29.92 23.07
N LEU A 104 -6.82 -29.13 22.87
CA LEU A 104 -8.05 -29.20 23.66
C LEU A 104 -8.73 -30.56 23.51
N GLY A 105 -8.76 -31.12 22.30
CA GLY A 105 -9.29 -32.45 22.04
C GLY A 105 -8.57 -33.53 22.85
N SER A 106 -7.24 -33.54 22.84
CA SER A 106 -6.45 -34.52 23.60
C SER A 106 -6.60 -34.34 25.12
N LEU A 107 -6.59 -33.10 25.61
CA LEU A 107 -6.84 -32.79 27.02
C LEU A 107 -8.21 -33.29 27.49
N ASN A 108 -9.25 -33.08 26.67
CA ASN A 108 -10.59 -33.54 26.99
C ASN A 108 -10.67 -35.08 27.04
N GLU A 109 -9.97 -35.76 26.14
CA GLU A 109 -9.87 -37.22 26.15
C GLU A 109 -9.16 -37.74 27.42
N SER A 110 -8.03 -37.13 27.80
CA SER A 110 -7.31 -37.45 29.03
C SER A 110 -8.17 -37.21 30.27
N LEU A 111 -8.91 -36.10 30.34
CA LEU A 111 -9.86 -35.83 31.41
C LEU A 111 -10.98 -36.87 31.47
N GLY A 112 -11.49 -37.33 30.32
CA GLY A 112 -12.44 -38.43 30.24
C GLY A 112 -11.90 -39.72 30.87
N LYS A 113 -10.66 -40.09 30.54
CA LYS A 113 -9.98 -41.28 31.12
C LYS A 113 -9.80 -41.15 32.64
N LEU A 114 -9.37 -39.99 33.13
CA LEU A 114 -9.20 -39.74 34.57
C LEU A 114 -10.54 -39.83 35.34
N ARG A 115 -11.62 -39.28 34.76
CA ARG A 115 -12.97 -39.40 35.34
C ARG A 115 -13.41 -40.86 35.43
N ALA A 116 -13.17 -41.65 34.38
CA ALA A 116 -13.49 -43.08 34.38
C ALA A 116 -12.68 -43.86 35.43
N LEU A 117 -11.37 -43.62 35.54
CA LEU A 117 -10.51 -44.23 36.56
C LEU A 117 -10.98 -43.92 37.98
N LYS A 118 -11.38 -42.67 38.24
CA LYS A 118 -11.91 -42.25 39.54
C LYS A 118 -13.20 -43.00 39.92
N ILE A 119 -14.09 -43.25 38.95
CA ILE A 119 -15.30 -44.05 39.16
C ILE A 119 -14.94 -45.50 39.48
N TYR A 120 -14.02 -46.09 38.73
CA TYR A 120 -13.59 -47.48 38.92
C TYR A 120 -12.95 -47.69 40.31
N GLN A 121 -12.05 -46.80 40.75
CA GLN A 121 -11.47 -46.87 42.10
C GLN A 121 -12.52 -46.79 43.20
N LYS A 122 -13.56 -45.95 43.03
CA LYS A 122 -14.64 -45.80 44.00
C LYS A 122 -15.52 -47.06 44.11
N GLN A 123 -15.64 -47.84 43.03
CA GLN A 123 -16.37 -49.11 43.04
C GLN A 123 -15.57 -50.23 43.71
N LYS A 124 -14.23 -50.21 43.64
CA LYS A 124 -13.35 -51.24 44.20
C LYS A 124 -13.09 -51.12 45.70
N SER A 125 -13.37 -49.95 46.29
CA SER A 125 -13.26 -49.69 47.74
C SER A 125 -14.57 -49.92 48.53
N LYS A 126 -15.61 -50.46 47.88
CA LYS A 126 -16.81 -50.99 48.53
C LYS A 126 -16.73 -52.51 48.58
#